data_AF-A0A7W2NT26-F1
#
_entry.id   AF-A0A7W2NT26-F1
#
_cell.length_a   1.000
_cell.length_b   1.000
_cell.length_c   1.000
_cell.angle_alpha   90.00
_cell.angle_beta   90.00
_cell.angle_gamma   90.00
#
_symmetry.space_group_name_H-M   'P 1'
#
loop_
_entity.id
_entity.type
_entity.pdbx_description
1 polymer ?
#
loop_
_entity_poly.entity_id
_entity_poly.type
_entity_poly.pdbx_seq_one_letter_code
_entity_poly.pdbx_strand_id
1 'polypeptide(L)'
;MKYRLTPALFNNIAITLSSFRWVLLAWSGFFFVLFLMLSKQITQSTPSVLVWFAIFILFAALQTLVIASFIFFFQVLPSNKEENKPWQNFYRTIEWCEAIMFTIILPLPMMLFIYALFIV
;
A
#
# COMPACT_ATOMS: atom_id res chain seq x y z
N MET A 1 26.45 -7.09 6.47
CA MET A 1 25.19 -6.79 7.20
C MET A 1 24.05 -7.46 6.45
N LYS A 2 23.29 -8.35 7.10
CA LYS A 2 22.18 -9.08 6.46
C LYS A 2 21.05 -8.08 6.21
N TYR A 3 20.92 -7.58 4.99
CA TYR A 3 19.79 -6.72 4.61
C TYR A 3 18.50 -7.50 4.89
N ARG A 4 17.69 -7.04 5.86
CA ARG A 4 16.43 -7.70 6.23
C ARG A 4 15.33 -7.40 5.22
N LEU A 5 15.43 -6.29 4.50
CA LEU A 5 14.51 -5.90 3.43
C LEU A 5 15.08 -6.40 2.11
N THR A 6 14.65 -7.59 1.71
CA THR A 6 15.01 -8.19 0.41
C THR A 6 13.74 -8.45 -0.38
N PRO A 7 13.80 -8.41 -1.72
CA PRO A 7 12.66 -8.78 -2.57
C PRO A 7 12.10 -10.17 -2.24
N ALA A 8 12.96 -11.11 -1.83
CA ALA A 8 12.55 -12.45 -1.39
C ALA A 8 11.71 -12.43 -0.10
N LEU A 9 12.05 -11.58 0.89
CA LEU A 9 11.23 -11.43 2.09
C LEU A 9 9.87 -10.80 1.76
N PHE A 10 9.86 -9.81 0.88
CA PHE A 10 8.62 -9.19 0.41
C PHE A 10 7.74 -10.16 -0.37
N ASN A 11 8.34 -11.00 -1.21
CA ASN A 11 7.65 -12.08 -1.91
C ASN A 11 7.02 -13.09 -0.95
N ASN A 12 7.74 -13.53 0.08
CA ASN A 12 7.17 -14.43 1.10
C ASN A 12 5.95 -13.81 1.81
N ILE A 13 6.02 -12.52 2.18
CA ILE A 13 4.89 -11.81 2.80
C ILE A 13 3.73 -11.67 1.80
N ALA A 14 4.01 -11.35 0.54
CA ALA A 14 2.98 -11.20 -0.48
C ALA A 14 2.28 -12.54 -0.79
N ILE A 15 3.01 -13.65 -0.78
CA ILE A 15 2.44 -14.99 -0.98
C ILE A 15 1.50 -15.34 0.17
N THR A 16 1.88 -15.09 1.43
CA THR A 16 1.02 -15.40 2.59
C THR A 16 -0.25 -14.57 2.61
N LEU A 17 -0.20 -13.30 2.16
CA LEU A 17 -1.36 -12.41 2.06
C LEU A 17 -2.11 -12.49 0.73
N SER A 18 -1.65 -13.32 -0.22
CA SER A 18 -2.13 -13.31 -1.61
C SER A 18 -3.63 -13.56 -1.77
N SER A 19 -4.23 -14.32 -0.85
CA SER A 19 -5.68 -14.59 -0.82
C SER A 19 -6.52 -13.32 -0.66
N PHE A 20 -6.01 -12.31 0.03
CA PHE A 20 -6.73 -11.08 0.35
C PHE A 20 -6.59 -9.98 -0.71
N ARG A 21 -5.76 -10.16 -1.74
CA ARG A 21 -5.41 -9.08 -2.70
C ARG A 21 -6.63 -8.37 -3.31
N TRP A 22 -7.61 -9.14 -3.76
CA TRP A 22 -8.83 -8.61 -4.40
C TRP A 22 -9.79 -8.01 -3.38
N VAL A 23 -9.85 -8.61 -2.20
CA VAL A 23 -10.67 -8.11 -1.08
C VAL A 23 -10.13 -6.75 -0.62
N LEU A 24 -8.82 -6.62 -0.43
CA LEU A 24 -8.17 -5.35 -0.08
C LEU A 24 -8.38 -4.30 -1.17
N LEU A 25 -8.23 -4.65 -2.45
CA LEU A 25 -8.47 -3.71 -3.54
C LEU A 25 -9.93 -3.22 -3.56
N ALA A 26 -10.89 -4.13 -3.35
CA ALA A 26 -12.32 -3.78 -3.26
C ALA A 26 -12.60 -2.87 -2.05
N TRP A 27 -12.03 -3.18 -0.88
CA TRP A 27 -12.17 -2.35 0.33
C TRP A 27 -11.57 -0.96 0.14
N SER A 28 -10.42 -0.86 -0.53
CA SER A 28 -9.83 0.44 -0.85
C SER A 28 -10.78 1.28 -1.73
N GLY A 29 -11.33 0.69 -2.80
CA GLY A 29 -12.30 1.35 -3.66
C GLY A 29 -13.56 1.77 -2.89
N PHE A 30 -14.09 0.88 -2.03
CA PHE A 30 -15.24 1.16 -1.18
C PHE A 30 -14.99 2.34 -0.24
N PHE A 31 -13.87 2.33 0.50
CA PHE A 31 -13.53 3.43 1.42
C PHE A 31 -13.30 4.74 0.68
N PHE A 32 -12.74 4.70 -0.52
CA PHE A 32 -12.56 5.91 -1.33
C PHE A 32 -13.90 6.51 -1.76
N VAL A 33 -14.85 5.69 -2.22
CA VAL A 33 -16.21 6.14 -2.55
C VAL A 33 -16.93 6.67 -1.31
N LEU A 34 -16.81 5.97 -0.18
CA LEU A 34 -17.39 6.39 1.09
C LEU A 34 -16.85 7.76 1.52
N PHE A 35 -15.53 7.97 1.41
CA PHE A 35 -14.91 9.27 1.68
C PHE A 35 -15.45 10.38 0.76
N LEU A 36 -15.60 10.13 -0.54
CA LEU A 36 -16.16 11.10 -1.48
C LEU A 36 -17.62 11.47 -1.16
N MET A 37 -18.40 10.53 -0.61
CA MET A 37 -19.75 10.81 -0.15
C MET A 37 -19.77 11.62 1.14
N LEU A 38 -18.88 11.30 2.08
CA LEU A 38 -18.74 12.02 3.35
C LEU A 38 -18.23 13.44 3.13
N SER A 39 -17.22 13.64 2.27
CA SER A 39 -16.59 14.93 2.03
C SER A 39 -17.58 15.96 1.45
N LYS A 40 -18.57 15.52 0.68
CA LYS A 40 -19.68 16.38 0.20
C LYS A 40 -20.60 16.89 1.30
N GLN A 41 -20.64 16.22 2.44
CA GLN A 41 -21.49 16.58 3.58
C GLN A 41 -20.74 17.41 4.62
N ILE A 42 -19.41 17.52 4.52
CA ILE A 42 -18.58 18.31 5.45
C ILE A 42 -18.81 19.79 5.16
N THR A 43 -19.46 20.48 6.09
CA THR A 43 -19.62 21.94 6.12
C THR A 43 -18.79 22.54 7.26
N GLN A 44 -18.67 23.88 7.32
CA GLN A 44 -17.90 24.57 8.37
C GLN A 44 -18.40 24.31 9.80
N SER A 45 -19.65 23.87 9.98
CA SER A 45 -20.22 23.55 11.29
C SER A 45 -20.04 22.07 11.70
N THR A 46 -19.34 21.27 10.90
CA THR A 46 -19.13 19.85 11.19
C THR A 46 -18.21 19.69 12.39
N PRO A 47 -18.56 18.86 13.40
CA PRO A 47 -17.68 18.59 14.52
C PRO A 47 -16.34 18.01 14.07
N SER A 48 -15.23 18.44 14.68
CA SER A 48 -13.87 18.02 14.34
C SER A 48 -13.68 16.50 14.36
N VAL A 49 -14.35 15.80 15.28
CA VAL A 49 -14.33 14.34 15.38
C VAL A 49 -14.83 13.65 14.11
N LEU A 50 -15.88 14.17 13.47
CA LEU A 50 -16.40 13.61 12.22
C LEU A 50 -15.44 13.87 11.05
N VAL A 51 -14.74 15.01 11.06
CA VAL A 51 -13.71 15.33 10.08
C VAL A 51 -12.52 14.37 10.22
N TRP A 52 -12.05 14.12 11.44
CA TRP A 52 -11.01 13.11 11.70
C TRP A 52 -11.42 11.71 11.25
N PHE A 53 -12.69 11.34 11.44
CA PHE A 53 -13.20 10.05 10.97
C PHE A 53 -13.20 9.96 9.44
N ALA A 54 -13.59 11.02 8.74
CA ALA A 54 -13.50 11.07 7.28
C ALA A 54 -12.04 10.97 6.79
N ILE A 55 -11.12 11.68 7.44
CA ILE A 55 -9.68 11.60 7.16
C ILE A 55 -9.15 10.18 7.41
N PHE A 56 -9.55 9.55 8.52
CA PHE A 56 -9.20 8.17 8.82
C PHE A 56 -9.65 7.20 7.71
N ILE A 57 -10.88 7.35 7.20
CA ILE A 57 -11.38 6.54 6.08
C ILE A 57 -10.53 6.73 4.83
N LEU A 58 -10.15 7.97 4.50
CA LEU A 58 -9.28 8.25 3.35
C LEU A 58 -7.92 7.56 3.49
N PHE A 59 -7.27 7.70 4.64
CA PHE A 59 -5.95 7.08 4.85
C PHE A 59 -6.03 5.56 4.95
N ALA A 60 -7.11 5.00 5.50
CA ALA A 60 -7.38 3.56 5.47
C ALA A 60 -7.55 3.06 4.02
N ALA A 61 -8.26 3.80 3.17
CA ALA A 61 -8.41 3.50 1.75
C ALA A 61 -7.05 3.44 1.04
N LEU A 62 -6.20 4.45 1.27
CA LEU A 62 -4.85 4.54 0.70
C LEU A 62 -3.93 3.44 1.23
N GLN A 63 -3.93 3.18 2.55
CA GLN A 63 -3.11 2.12 3.14
C GLN A 63 -3.48 0.76 2.58
N THR A 64 -4.79 0.50 2.44
CA THR A 64 -5.30 -0.75 1.87
C THR A 64 -4.92 -0.88 0.39
N LEU A 65 -4.94 0.21 -0.38
CA LEU A 65 -4.48 0.23 -1.77
C LEU A 65 -3.00 -0.10 -1.89
N VAL A 66 -2.17 0.49 -1.02
CA VAL A 66 -0.73 0.27 -0.99
C VAL A 66 -0.42 -1.19 -0.64
N ILE A 67 -1.12 -1.77 0.33
CA ILE A 67 -0.97 -3.19 0.68
C ILE A 67 -1.43 -4.09 -0.47
N ALA A 68 -2.57 -3.79 -1.12
CA ALA A 68 -3.04 -4.56 -2.27
C ALA A 68 -2.00 -4.51 -3.41
N SER A 69 -1.48 -3.32 -3.73
CA SER A 69 -0.45 -3.12 -4.74
C SER A 69 0.82 -3.90 -4.39
N PHE A 70 1.29 -3.80 -3.15
CA PHE A 70 2.44 -4.56 -2.66
C PHE A 70 2.28 -6.06 -2.93
N ILE A 71 1.09 -6.62 -2.62
CA ILE A 71 0.82 -8.04 -2.88
C ILE A 71 0.90 -8.34 -4.38
N PHE A 72 0.29 -7.51 -5.24
CA PHE A 72 0.33 -7.73 -6.70
C PHE A 72 1.74 -7.74 -7.27
N PHE A 73 2.60 -6.79 -6.87
CA PHE A 73 3.97 -6.68 -7.35
C PHE A 73 4.85 -7.83 -6.85
N PHE A 74 4.77 -8.14 -5.55
CA PHE A 74 5.68 -9.13 -4.96
C PHE A 74 5.15 -10.56 -4.96
N GLN A 75 3.89 -10.86 -5.31
CA GLN A 75 3.38 -12.24 -5.30
C GLN A 75 4.15 -13.16 -6.25
N VAL A 76 4.62 -12.64 -7.39
CA VAL A 76 5.32 -13.42 -8.41
C VAL A 76 6.56 -12.66 -8.85
N LEU A 77 7.75 -13.13 -8.45
CA LEU A 77 9.03 -12.56 -8.88
C LEU A 77 9.37 -12.99 -10.31
N PRO A 78 9.51 -12.06 -11.28
CA PRO A 78 9.87 -12.39 -12.66
C PRO A 78 11.23 -13.09 -12.78
N SER A 79 12.20 -12.76 -11.90
CA SER A 79 13.54 -13.37 -11.92
C SER A 79 13.54 -14.88 -11.65
N ASN A 80 12.48 -15.42 -11.04
CA ASN A 80 12.33 -16.86 -10.78
C ASN A 80 11.83 -17.65 -11.99
N LYS A 81 11.32 -16.96 -13.03
CA LYS A 81 10.76 -17.59 -14.24
C LYS A 81 11.72 -17.61 -15.42
N GLU A 82 12.82 -16.86 -15.33
CA GLU A 82 13.73 -16.63 -16.45
C GLU A 82 14.98 -17.50 -16.34
N GLU A 83 15.24 -18.33 -17.36
CA GLU A 83 16.42 -19.20 -17.42
C GLU A 83 17.66 -18.47 -17.95
N ASN A 84 17.47 -17.40 -18.72
CA ASN A 84 18.57 -16.61 -19.27
C ASN A 84 19.20 -15.69 -18.21
N LYS A 85 20.47 -15.97 -17.87
CA LYS A 85 21.29 -15.18 -16.93
C LYS A 85 21.25 -13.65 -17.11
N PRO A 86 21.35 -13.07 -18.33
CA PRO A 86 21.30 -11.61 -18.47
C PRO A 86 19.92 -11.01 -18.13
N TRP A 87 18.85 -11.66 -18.59
CA TRP A 87 17.48 -11.24 -18.33
C TRP A 87 17.11 -11.40 -16.85
N GLN A 88 17.58 -12.47 -16.21
CA GLN A 88 17.41 -12.68 -14.77
C GLN A 88 18.03 -11.54 -13.93
N ASN A 89 19.25 -11.10 -14.26
CA ASN A 89 19.90 -9.98 -13.56
C ASN A 89 19.15 -8.65 -13.74
N PHE A 90 18.59 -8.43 -14.93
CA PHE A 90 17.75 -7.26 -15.21
C PHE A 90 16.49 -7.26 -14.34
N TYR A 91 15.72 -8.35 -14.34
CA TYR A 91 14.52 -8.48 -13.51
C TYR A 91 14.83 -8.35 -12.02
N ARG A 92 15.93 -8.93 -11.55
CA ARG A 92 16.37 -8.79 -10.16
C ARG A 92 16.62 -7.32 -9.79
N THR A 93 17.14 -6.52 -10.72
CA THR A 93 17.36 -5.08 -10.47
C THR A 93 16.03 -4.33 -10.32
N ILE A 94 15.05 -4.65 -11.18
CA ILE A 94 13.69 -4.09 -11.09
C ILE A 94 13.06 -4.45 -9.74
N GLU A 95 13.12 -5.73 -9.33
CA GLU A 95 12.58 -6.20 -8.05
C GLU A 95 13.19 -5.47 -6.85
N TRP A 96 14.49 -5.13 -6.92
CA TRP A 96 15.15 -4.31 -5.89
C TRP A 96 14.67 -2.86 -5.90
N CYS A 97 14.48 -2.24 -7.07
CA CYS A 97 13.88 -0.92 -7.18
C CYS A 97 12.46 -0.89 -6.61
N GLU A 98 11.63 -1.88 -6.93
CA GLU A 98 10.30 -2.04 -6.37
C GLU A 98 10.37 -2.20 -4.85
N ALA A 99 11.29 -3.02 -4.32
CA ALA A 99 11.42 -3.23 -2.88
C ALA A 99 11.80 -1.95 -2.14
N ILE A 100 12.70 -1.14 -2.71
CA ILE A 100 13.06 0.16 -2.16
C ILE A 100 11.85 1.11 -2.18
N MET A 101 11.13 1.18 -3.30
CA MET A 101 9.92 2.00 -3.41
C MET A 101 8.87 1.62 -2.37
N PHE A 102 8.53 0.34 -2.28
CA PHE A 102 7.52 -0.13 -1.33
C PHE A 102 7.97 -0.01 0.13
N THR A 103 9.27 -0.06 0.42
CA THR A 103 9.76 0.22 1.79
C THR A 103 9.39 1.65 2.23
N ILE A 104 9.42 2.62 1.31
CA ILE A 104 9.08 4.02 1.58
C ILE A 104 7.56 4.23 1.55
N ILE A 105 6.88 3.65 0.56
CA ILE A 105 5.45 3.88 0.32
C ILE A 105 4.58 3.14 1.35
N LEU A 106 4.96 1.95 1.81
CA LEU A 106 4.15 1.12 2.71
C LEU A 106 3.79 1.81 4.03
N PRO A 107 4.71 2.50 4.74
CA PRO A 107 4.35 3.21 5.98
C PRO A 107 3.81 4.63 5.75
N LEU A 108 3.88 5.15 4.51
CA LEU A 108 3.61 6.55 4.21
C LEU A 108 2.17 7.00 4.55
N PRO A 109 1.09 6.27 4.17
CA PRO A 109 -0.27 6.68 4.49
C PRO A 109 -0.51 6.78 6.00
N MET A 110 0.03 5.84 6.78
CA MET A 110 -0.08 5.86 8.25
C MET A 110 0.68 7.05 8.86
N MET A 111 1.89 7.36 8.36
CA MET A 111 2.64 8.53 8.82
C MET A 111 1.91 9.84 8.51
N LEU A 112 1.35 9.96 7.30
CA LEU A 112 0.57 11.13 6.88
C LEU A 112 -0.74 11.27 7.68
N PHE A 113 -1.39 10.16 8.03
CA PHE A 113 -2.55 10.18 8.90
C PHE A 113 -2.21 10.74 10.29
N ILE A 114 -1.12 10.27 10.90
CA ILE A 114 -0.65 10.77 12.20
C ILE A 114 -0.35 12.27 12.12
N TYR A 115 0.33 12.70 11.05
CA TYR A 115 0.60 14.12 10.82
C TYR A 115 -0.68 14.95 10.68
N ALA A 116 -1.68 14.45 9.96
CA ALA A 116 -2.96 15.12 9.81
C ALA A 116 -3.70 15.32 11.15
N LEU A 117 -3.60 14.35 12.09
CA LEU A 117 -4.20 14.47 13.43
C LEU A 117 -3.59 15.59 14.28
N PHE A 118 -2.34 16.00 14.03
CA PHE A 118 -1.72 17.11 14.75
C PHE A 118 -2.09 18.48 14.18
N ILE A 119 -2.56 18.55 12.93
CA ILE A 119 -2.83 19.80 12.22
C ILE A 119 -4.31 20.17 12.25
N VAL A 120 -5.19 19.18 12.12
CA VAL A 120 -6.65 19.34 12.05
C VAL A 120 -7.26 19.25 13.43
#